data_AF-A0A2T2RCU4-F1
#
_entry.id   AF-A0A2T2RCU4-F1
#
_cell.length_a   1.000
_cell.length_b   1.000
_cell.length_c   1.000
_cell.angle_alpha   90.00
_cell.angle_beta   90.00
_cell.angle_gamma   90.00
#
_symmetry.space_group_name_H-M   'P 1'
#
loop_
_entity.id
_entity.type
_entity.pdbx_description
1 polymer ?
#
loop_
_entity_poly.entity_id
_entity_poly.type
_entity_poly.pdbx_seq_one_letter_code
_entity_poly.pdbx_strand_id
1 'polypeptide(L)'
;MDLNTILRLLVTISCFSLIVRVIVSRNHWGWLGVAIGILAVMGVALYWIPEQAGIIGGILWFILILIPLIGLRQVNRFVYQEQFQKARRLASILSWLHPTDGWREKPQFLKVLELTKKGEIETAKRQLAPYIRSSQHSFDYTAKALQFRLKSRWKACLHWLQTDIPHALLWQNPTLVTVYLRALGEIGDINGLIWTVKSHQSQIQRLGDSIVINLARLYVFAFSGQVQEVQKLFTSTLTIYPQNVQTFWLATAEMAAGNQQKGYHLLLTIQEKDVSLETAIAQRVSQPIPQADENLTIESQRILHTIKQDLQQEINYGSAISIAPTKAYLTYSLMAANLLVFFLEMQQGGTQNLETLYRLGAAVPGEIFSGEPWRILTANFLHYGYIHIGSNLLGLWILGPYVEFFLGGIRYLIVYFVSGMGAISLFAVFAIFLGQGNELLVGASAAIMGLMGATFMILWRGWRQEQSKIAQERLQLVALIISLQILFDVSLAKVSFLGHFAGLIFGILSTFIILLINKNKNKIEIINNR
;
A
#
# COMPACT_ATOMS: atom_id res chain seq x y z
N MET A 1 -15.06 12.61 23.26
CA MET A 1 -15.53 11.23 23.00
C MET A 1 -14.69 10.28 23.84
N ASP A 2 -15.30 9.30 24.48
CA ASP A 2 -14.59 8.26 25.23
C ASP A 2 -14.16 7.09 24.31
N LEU A 3 -13.22 6.26 24.77
CA LEU A 3 -12.69 5.13 24.00
C LEU A 3 -13.77 4.08 23.68
N ASN A 4 -14.69 3.85 24.62
CA ASN A 4 -15.78 2.88 24.47
C ASN A 4 -16.66 3.23 23.27
N THR A 5 -17.03 4.50 23.09
CA THR A 5 -17.85 4.93 21.94
C THR A 5 -17.12 4.78 20.62
N ILE A 6 -15.81 5.10 20.57
CA ILE A 6 -15.00 4.96 19.37
C ILE A 6 -14.90 3.48 18.96
N LEU A 7 -14.62 2.59 19.90
CA LEU A 7 -14.51 1.15 19.62
C LEU A 7 -15.85 0.56 19.17
N ARG A 8 -16.99 0.96 19.78
CA ARG A 8 -18.32 0.54 19.32
C ARG A 8 -18.55 0.89 17.85
N LEU A 9 -18.26 2.13 17.46
CA LEU A 9 -18.44 2.58 16.09
C LEU A 9 -17.51 1.82 15.12
N LEU A 10 -16.23 1.69 15.48
CA LEU A 10 -15.22 1.01 14.68
C LEU A 10 -15.58 -0.46 14.43
N VAL A 11 -15.95 -1.19 15.48
CA VAL A 11 -16.31 -2.61 15.39
C VAL A 11 -17.57 -2.78 14.54
N THR A 12 -18.58 -1.93 14.74
CA THR A 12 -19.83 -1.98 13.97
C THR A 12 -19.58 -1.77 12.48
N ILE A 13 -18.88 -0.69 12.11
CA ILE A 13 -18.56 -0.38 10.72
C ILE A 13 -17.70 -1.48 10.09
N SER A 14 -16.68 -1.96 10.81
CA SER A 14 -15.77 -2.98 10.31
C SER A 14 -16.48 -4.31 10.06
N CYS A 15 -17.31 -4.78 11.00
CA CYS A 15 -18.04 -6.04 10.85
C CYS A 15 -19.08 -5.93 9.73
N PHE A 16 -19.83 -4.83 9.65
CA PHE A 16 -20.80 -4.63 8.58
C PHE A 16 -20.15 -4.57 7.20
N SER A 17 -19.02 -3.88 7.06
CA SER A 17 -18.23 -3.85 5.83
C SER A 17 -17.75 -5.26 5.42
N LEU A 18 -17.32 -6.08 6.39
CA LEU A 18 -16.90 -7.45 6.14
C LEU A 18 -18.08 -8.33 5.69
N ILE A 19 -19.24 -8.20 6.34
CA ILE A 19 -20.49 -8.90 5.98
C ILE A 19 -20.86 -8.59 4.52
N VAL A 20 -20.95 -7.31 4.16
CA VAL A 20 -21.27 -6.88 2.79
C VAL A 20 -20.27 -7.45 1.79
N ARG A 21 -18.97 -7.43 2.11
CA ARG A 21 -17.92 -7.97 1.24
C ARG A 21 -18.08 -9.47 1.00
N VAL A 22 -18.36 -10.25 2.04
CA VAL A 22 -18.57 -11.71 1.92
C VAL A 22 -19.81 -12.01 1.10
N ILE A 23 -20.92 -11.30 1.32
CA ILE A 23 -22.17 -11.47 0.56
C ILE A 23 -21.97 -11.14 -0.92
N VAL A 24 -21.30 -10.03 -1.22
CA VAL A 24 -21.05 -9.58 -2.60
C VAL A 24 -20.08 -10.53 -3.32
N SER A 25 -19.03 -10.99 -2.65
CA SER A 25 -18.04 -11.90 -3.25
C SER A 25 -18.49 -13.36 -3.33
N ARG A 26 -19.53 -13.75 -2.56
CA ARG A 26 -19.99 -15.14 -2.39
C ARG A 26 -18.87 -16.12 -2.00
N ASN A 27 -17.84 -15.63 -1.34
CA ASN A 27 -16.66 -16.39 -0.97
C ASN A 27 -16.25 -16.09 0.48
N HIS A 28 -15.53 -17.03 1.10
CA HIS A 28 -15.03 -16.93 2.46
C HIS A 28 -16.11 -16.75 3.55
N TRP A 29 -17.10 -17.64 3.53
CA TRP A 29 -18.25 -17.63 4.46
C TRP A 29 -17.85 -17.74 5.94
N GLY A 30 -16.65 -18.23 6.26
CA GLY A 30 -16.13 -18.22 7.63
C GLY A 30 -16.10 -16.84 8.28
N TRP A 31 -15.68 -15.84 7.51
CA TRP A 31 -15.61 -14.45 7.98
C TRP A 31 -16.98 -13.85 8.29
N LEU A 32 -18.04 -14.31 7.61
CA LEU A 32 -19.41 -13.90 7.91
C LEU A 32 -19.80 -14.35 9.33
N GLY A 33 -19.51 -15.61 9.66
CA GLY A 33 -19.79 -16.16 10.99
C GLY A 33 -19.04 -15.42 12.10
N VAL A 34 -17.76 -15.11 11.89
CA VAL A 34 -16.94 -14.33 12.84
C VAL A 34 -17.51 -12.93 13.05
N ALA A 35 -17.84 -12.21 11.97
CA ALA A 35 -18.37 -10.85 12.05
C ALA A 35 -19.73 -10.79 12.78
N ILE A 36 -20.65 -11.71 12.45
CA ILE A 36 -21.96 -11.82 13.11
C ILE A 36 -21.78 -12.16 14.59
N GLY A 37 -20.88 -13.09 14.92
CA GLY A 37 -20.60 -13.47 16.31
C GLY A 37 -20.10 -12.30 17.16
N ILE A 38 -19.18 -11.48 16.63
CA ILE A 38 -18.68 -10.29 17.33
C ILE A 38 -19.81 -9.28 17.57
N LEU A 39 -20.64 -9.01 16.55
CA LEU A 39 -21.78 -8.11 16.68
C LEU A 39 -22.83 -8.61 17.68
N ALA A 40 -23.09 -9.92 17.71
CA ALA A 40 -24.01 -10.52 18.67
C ALA A 40 -23.50 -10.37 20.11
N VAL A 41 -22.22 -10.68 20.38
CA VAL A 41 -21.63 -10.52 21.73
C VAL A 41 -21.63 -9.04 22.14
N MET A 42 -21.26 -8.14 21.24
CA MET A 42 -21.30 -6.70 21.52
C MET A 42 -22.74 -6.21 21.77
N GLY A 43 -23.72 -6.73 21.04
CA GLY A 43 -25.15 -6.43 21.24
C GLY A 43 -25.67 -6.88 22.61
N VAL A 44 -25.29 -8.09 23.04
CA VAL A 44 -25.58 -8.57 24.40
C VAL A 44 -24.88 -7.70 25.44
N ALA A 45 -23.61 -7.35 25.24
CA ALA A 45 -22.87 -6.47 26.14
C ALA A 45 -23.48 -5.06 26.22
N LEU A 46 -24.04 -4.53 25.13
CA LEU A 46 -24.75 -3.24 25.14
C LEU A 46 -25.98 -3.26 26.04
N TYR A 47 -26.66 -4.41 26.14
CA TYR A 47 -27.83 -4.56 26.99
C TYR A 47 -27.46 -4.69 28.48
N TRP A 48 -26.42 -5.47 28.80
CA TRP A 48 -26.07 -5.78 30.20
C TRP A 48 -25.00 -4.88 30.81
N ILE A 49 -24.00 -4.44 30.02
CA ILE A 49 -22.82 -3.69 30.49
C ILE A 49 -22.42 -2.62 29.43
N PRO A 50 -23.27 -1.58 29.19
CA PRO A 50 -23.09 -0.63 28.09
C PRO A 50 -21.78 0.17 28.16
N GLU A 51 -21.30 0.42 29.38
CA GLU A 51 -20.02 1.09 29.69
C GLU A 51 -18.80 0.34 29.11
N GLN A 52 -18.88 -0.97 28.93
CA GLN A 52 -17.75 -1.82 28.50
C GLN A 52 -17.97 -2.49 27.13
N ALA A 53 -19.17 -2.37 26.55
CA ALA A 53 -19.54 -3.09 25.35
C ALA A 53 -18.57 -2.86 24.16
N GLY A 54 -18.10 -1.63 23.98
CA GLY A 54 -17.12 -1.28 22.95
C GLY A 54 -15.75 -1.90 23.20
N ILE A 55 -15.31 -1.97 24.46
CA ILE A 55 -14.04 -2.60 24.82
C ILE A 55 -14.11 -4.10 24.54
N ILE A 56 -15.19 -4.77 24.97
CA ILE A 56 -15.41 -6.21 24.73
C ILE A 56 -15.45 -6.49 23.22
N GLY A 57 -16.26 -5.74 22.48
CA GLY A 57 -16.34 -5.86 21.01
C GLY A 57 -14.99 -5.59 20.33
N GLY A 58 -14.25 -4.59 20.82
CA GLY A 58 -12.93 -4.21 20.31
C GLY A 58 -11.88 -5.31 20.51
N ILE A 59 -11.85 -5.97 21.68
CA ILE A 59 -10.95 -7.09 21.96
C ILE A 59 -11.26 -8.28 21.06
N LEU A 60 -12.54 -8.66 20.93
CA LEU A 60 -12.93 -9.76 20.05
C LEU A 60 -12.61 -9.47 18.59
N TRP A 61 -12.90 -8.25 18.12
CA TRP A 61 -12.54 -7.79 16.80
C TRP A 61 -11.02 -7.82 16.56
N PHE A 62 -10.23 -7.40 17.54
CA PHE A 62 -8.77 -7.42 17.45
C PHE A 62 -8.25 -8.85 17.30
N ILE A 63 -8.74 -9.79 18.13
CA ILE A 63 -8.26 -11.19 18.15
C ILE A 63 -8.75 -12.00 16.95
N LEU A 64 -10.02 -11.86 16.56
CA LEU A 64 -10.65 -12.72 15.57
C LEU A 64 -10.63 -12.15 14.15
N ILE A 65 -10.48 -10.83 14.00
CA ILE A 65 -10.43 -10.17 12.69
C ILE A 65 -9.04 -9.59 12.43
N LEU A 66 -8.55 -8.70 13.30
CA LEU A 66 -7.33 -7.95 12.99
C LEU A 66 -6.08 -8.85 12.99
N ILE A 67 -5.86 -9.66 14.05
CA ILE A 67 -4.70 -10.55 14.15
C ILE A 67 -4.65 -11.55 12.98
N PRO A 68 -5.73 -12.27 12.61
CA PRO A 68 -5.65 -13.22 11.51
C PRO A 68 -5.44 -12.54 10.16
N LEU A 69 -6.05 -11.38 9.90
CA LEU A 69 -5.81 -10.63 8.66
C LEU A 69 -4.35 -10.16 8.53
N ILE A 70 -3.78 -9.59 9.59
CA ILE A 70 -2.37 -9.19 9.61
C ILE A 70 -1.47 -10.42 9.50
N GLY A 71 -1.78 -11.47 10.26
CA GLY A 71 -1.06 -12.73 10.25
C GLY A 71 -1.03 -13.38 8.87
N LEU A 72 -2.15 -13.41 8.15
CA LEU A 72 -2.24 -13.97 6.80
C LEU A 72 -1.40 -13.18 5.79
N ARG A 73 -1.42 -11.84 5.88
CA ARG A 73 -0.54 -10.98 5.08
C ARG A 73 0.93 -11.32 5.35
N GLN A 74 1.29 -11.55 6.61
CA GLN A 74 2.65 -11.92 7.00
C GLN A 74 3.03 -13.34 6.54
N VAL A 75 2.11 -14.31 6.61
CA VAL A 75 2.31 -15.66 6.04
C VAL A 75 2.58 -15.56 4.54
N ASN A 76 1.73 -14.85 3.79
CA ASN A 76 1.91 -14.68 2.35
C ASN A 76 3.24 -13.96 2.08
N ARG A 77 3.62 -12.95 2.87
CA ARG A 77 4.93 -12.30 2.80
C ARG A 77 6.08 -13.30 2.94
N PHE A 78 6.03 -14.21 3.93
CA PHE A 78 7.02 -15.27 4.06
C PHE A 78 7.02 -16.24 2.86
N VAL A 79 5.86 -16.51 2.26
CA VAL A 79 5.77 -17.35 1.04
C VAL A 79 6.49 -16.70 -0.13
N TYR A 80 6.29 -15.40 -0.39
CA TYR A 80 7.01 -14.69 -1.47
C TYR A 80 8.51 -14.55 -1.21
N GLN A 81 8.91 -14.49 0.06
CA GLN A 81 10.32 -14.57 0.48
C GLN A 81 10.90 -15.98 0.38
N GLU A 82 10.09 -16.96 -0.04
CA GLU A 82 10.41 -18.39 -0.05
C GLU A 82 10.87 -18.91 1.33
N GLN A 83 10.43 -18.25 2.42
CA GLN A 83 10.65 -18.61 3.82
C GLN A 83 9.53 -19.53 4.32
N PHE A 84 9.33 -20.65 3.63
CA PHE A 84 8.19 -21.55 3.86
C PHE A 84 8.10 -22.10 5.28
N GLN A 85 9.24 -22.32 5.96
CA GLN A 85 9.24 -22.78 7.35
C GLN A 85 8.64 -21.73 8.31
N LYS A 86 8.99 -20.44 8.14
CA LYS A 86 8.42 -19.35 8.95
C LYS A 86 6.95 -19.15 8.62
N ALA A 87 6.61 -19.17 7.34
CA ALA A 87 5.23 -19.13 6.86
C ALA A 87 4.40 -20.23 7.53
N ARG A 88 4.91 -21.47 7.55
CA ARG A 88 4.24 -22.64 8.12
C ARG A 88 4.01 -22.50 9.61
N ARG A 89 5.03 -22.08 10.38
CA ARG A 89 4.91 -21.88 11.83
C ARG A 89 3.83 -20.84 12.17
N LEU A 90 3.83 -19.71 11.47
CA LEU A 90 2.81 -18.68 11.68
C LEU A 90 1.42 -19.17 11.25
N ALA A 91 1.30 -19.80 10.09
CA ALA A 91 0.04 -20.36 9.61
C ALA A 91 -0.54 -21.40 10.58
N SER A 92 0.29 -22.24 11.20
CA SER A 92 -0.18 -23.23 12.18
C SER A 92 -0.73 -22.63 13.47
N ILE A 93 -0.24 -21.44 13.86
CA ILE A 93 -0.80 -20.71 14.99
C ILE A 93 -2.14 -20.10 14.60
N LEU A 94 -2.17 -19.42 13.44
CA LEU A 94 -3.37 -18.71 13.01
C LEU A 94 -4.52 -19.65 12.59
N SER A 95 -4.24 -20.89 12.18
CA SER A 95 -5.27 -21.87 11.84
C SER A 95 -6.17 -22.25 13.03
N TRP A 96 -5.74 -21.96 14.26
CA TRP A 96 -6.59 -22.08 15.46
C TRP A 96 -7.55 -20.90 15.63
N LEU A 97 -7.18 -19.70 15.17
CA LEU A 97 -8.01 -18.49 15.29
C LEU A 97 -9.11 -18.43 14.25
N HIS A 98 -8.93 -19.08 13.09
CA HIS A 98 -9.92 -19.13 12.02
C HIS A 98 -9.94 -20.53 11.38
N PRO A 99 -10.89 -21.42 11.76
CA PRO A 99 -10.84 -22.83 11.36
C PRO A 99 -11.43 -23.15 9.98
N THR A 100 -12.12 -22.19 9.34
CA THR A 100 -12.79 -22.36 8.04
C THR A 100 -11.98 -21.75 6.91
N ASP A 101 -12.47 -21.84 5.66
CA ASP A 101 -11.88 -21.20 4.46
C ASP A 101 -10.45 -21.65 4.12
N GLY A 102 -10.11 -22.93 4.34
CA GLY A 102 -8.83 -23.50 3.90
C GLY A 102 -7.64 -23.23 4.84
N TRP A 103 -7.89 -22.68 6.03
CA TRP A 103 -6.84 -22.29 6.98
C TRP A 103 -6.15 -23.49 7.65
N ARG A 104 -6.85 -24.61 7.84
CA ARG A 104 -6.29 -25.82 8.46
C ARG A 104 -5.34 -26.58 7.54
N GLU A 105 -5.57 -26.47 6.24
CA GLU A 105 -4.79 -27.10 5.18
C GLU A 105 -3.52 -26.30 4.85
N LYS A 106 -3.54 -24.98 5.09
CA LYS A 106 -2.45 -24.06 4.73
C LYS A 106 -1.07 -24.41 5.35
N PRO A 107 -0.94 -24.82 6.61
CA PRO A 107 0.37 -25.23 7.16
C PRO A 107 0.97 -26.44 6.45
N GLN A 108 0.14 -27.38 6.03
CA GLN A 108 0.58 -28.58 5.31
C GLN A 108 1.02 -28.23 3.88
N PHE A 109 0.28 -27.33 3.21
CA PHE A 109 0.69 -26.74 1.94
C PHE A 109 2.09 -26.13 2.02
N LEU A 110 2.34 -25.34 3.05
CA LEU A 110 3.63 -24.68 3.26
C LEU A 110 4.75 -25.68 3.56
N LYS A 111 4.43 -26.81 4.21
CA LYS A 111 5.38 -27.91 4.44
C LYS A 111 5.80 -28.56 3.13
N VAL A 112 4.87 -28.74 2.20
CA VAL A 112 5.17 -29.30 0.87
C VAL A 112 6.07 -28.36 0.08
N LEU A 113 5.80 -27.05 0.10
CA LEU A 113 6.69 -26.06 -0.51
C LEU A 113 8.09 -26.08 0.13
N GLU A 114 8.16 -26.22 1.45
CA GLU A 114 9.42 -26.38 2.18
C GLU A 114 10.22 -27.60 1.71
N LEU A 115 9.59 -28.77 1.60
CA LEU A 115 10.22 -30.02 1.12
C LEU A 115 10.63 -29.93 -0.35
N THR A 116 9.78 -29.32 -1.17
CA THR A 116 10.02 -29.10 -2.61
C THR A 116 11.24 -28.20 -2.80
N LYS A 117 11.37 -27.13 -2.01
CA LYS A 117 12.55 -26.24 -2.00
C LYS A 117 13.84 -26.98 -1.62
N LYS A 118 13.76 -27.96 -0.72
CA LYS A 118 14.89 -28.82 -0.29
C LYS A 118 15.25 -29.93 -1.29
N GLY A 119 14.50 -30.08 -2.38
CA GLY A 119 14.69 -31.17 -3.34
C GLY A 119 14.07 -32.52 -2.91
N GLU A 120 13.34 -32.58 -1.79
CA GLU A 120 12.70 -33.80 -1.26
C GLU A 120 11.35 -34.10 -1.95
N ILE A 121 11.37 -34.19 -3.28
CA ILE A 121 10.14 -34.23 -4.12
C ILE A 121 9.26 -35.45 -3.81
N GLU A 122 9.84 -36.64 -3.63
CA GLU A 122 9.07 -37.86 -3.37
C GLU A 122 8.45 -37.88 -1.95
N THR A 123 9.10 -37.22 -0.99
CA THR A 123 8.54 -37.00 0.35
C THR A 123 7.38 -36.01 0.28
N ALA A 124 7.52 -34.93 -0.49
CA ALA A 124 6.48 -33.95 -0.71
C ALA A 124 5.23 -34.57 -1.35
N LYS A 125 5.39 -35.37 -2.42
CA LYS A 125 4.28 -36.11 -3.06
C LYS A 125 3.57 -37.07 -2.10
N ARG A 126 4.31 -37.84 -1.30
CA ARG A 126 3.72 -38.75 -0.31
C ARG A 126 2.90 -38.02 0.75
N GLN A 127 3.35 -36.86 1.21
CA GLN A 127 2.59 -36.05 2.17
C GLN A 127 1.32 -35.43 1.57
N LEU A 128 1.23 -35.35 0.25
CA LEU A 128 0.07 -34.85 -0.46
C LEU A 128 -0.96 -35.90 -0.80
N ALA A 129 -0.56 -37.16 -0.94
CA ALA A 129 -1.42 -38.27 -1.37
C ALA A 129 -2.81 -38.33 -0.69
N PRO A 130 -2.98 -38.02 0.62
CA PRO A 130 -4.29 -38.02 1.26
C PRO A 130 -5.27 -36.95 0.73
N TYR A 131 -4.77 -35.83 0.19
CA TYR A 131 -5.56 -34.68 -0.26
C TYR A 131 -5.91 -34.72 -1.77
N ILE A 132 -5.42 -35.73 -2.49
CA ILE A 132 -5.52 -35.88 -3.96
C ILE A 132 -6.84 -36.55 -4.39
N ARG A 133 -7.61 -37.18 -3.47
CA ARG A 133 -8.78 -38.01 -3.84
C ARG A 133 -10.07 -37.25 -4.15
N SER A 134 -10.12 -35.94 -3.92
CA SER A 134 -11.24 -35.09 -4.32
C SER A 134 -10.81 -34.19 -5.48
N SER A 135 -11.39 -34.41 -6.66
CA SER A 135 -11.18 -33.71 -7.95
C SER A 135 -11.54 -32.21 -7.94
N GLN A 136 -11.54 -31.56 -6.77
CA GLN A 136 -11.95 -30.16 -6.56
C GLN A 136 -10.81 -29.23 -6.12
N HIS A 137 -9.57 -29.71 -5.99
CA HIS A 137 -8.51 -28.89 -5.38
C HIS A 137 -7.54 -28.31 -6.42
N SER A 138 -7.50 -26.98 -6.55
CA SER A 138 -6.53 -26.20 -7.37
C SER A 138 -5.05 -26.47 -7.06
N PHE A 139 -4.82 -27.27 -6.03
CA PHE A 139 -3.55 -27.57 -5.42
C PHE A 139 -2.68 -28.54 -6.26
N ASP A 140 -3.25 -29.58 -6.85
CA ASP A 140 -2.50 -30.58 -7.64
C ASP A 140 -1.79 -29.93 -8.83
N TYR A 141 -2.51 -29.02 -9.49
CA TYR A 141 -1.97 -28.21 -10.56
C TYR A 141 -0.82 -27.32 -10.06
N THR A 142 -0.96 -26.73 -8.88
CA THR A 142 0.09 -25.87 -8.29
C THR A 142 1.37 -26.68 -8.01
N ALA A 143 1.25 -27.87 -7.42
CA ALA A 143 2.39 -28.74 -7.14
C ALA A 143 3.09 -29.20 -8.43
N LYS A 144 2.33 -29.60 -9.46
CA LYS A 144 2.88 -30.02 -10.75
C LYS A 144 3.56 -28.86 -11.49
N ALA A 145 2.98 -27.65 -11.46
CA ALA A 145 3.59 -26.44 -12.02
C ALA A 145 4.95 -26.12 -11.36
N LEU A 146 5.03 -26.22 -10.03
CA LEU A 146 6.28 -26.03 -9.30
C LEU A 146 7.32 -27.10 -9.62
N GLN A 147 6.91 -28.34 -9.86
CA GLN A 147 7.82 -29.41 -10.28
C GLN A 147 8.46 -29.12 -11.64
N PHE A 148 7.68 -28.61 -12.60
CA PHE A 148 8.23 -28.18 -13.88
C PHE A 148 9.24 -27.04 -13.72
N ARG A 149 8.92 -26.05 -12.88
CA ARG A 149 9.81 -24.93 -12.54
C ARG A 149 11.12 -25.42 -11.92
N LEU A 150 11.08 -26.34 -10.96
CA LEU A 150 12.29 -26.88 -10.32
C LEU A 150 13.23 -27.57 -11.31
N LYS A 151 12.69 -28.22 -12.33
CA LYS A 151 13.46 -28.96 -13.34
C LYS A 151 13.79 -28.12 -14.57
N SER A 152 13.48 -26.82 -14.56
CA SER A 152 13.59 -25.92 -15.73
C SER A 152 12.92 -26.47 -17.01
N ARG A 153 11.86 -27.27 -16.87
CA ARG A 153 11.14 -27.92 -17.99
C ARG A 153 10.05 -27.01 -18.56
N TRP A 154 10.42 -25.80 -18.98
CA TRP A 154 9.48 -24.72 -19.33
C TRP A 154 8.59 -25.05 -20.52
N LYS A 155 9.12 -25.66 -21.58
CA LYS A 155 8.33 -26.05 -22.76
C LYS A 155 7.24 -27.08 -22.43
N ALA A 156 7.59 -28.10 -21.65
CA ALA A 156 6.62 -29.10 -21.19
C ALA A 156 5.61 -28.52 -20.20
N CYS A 157 6.04 -27.58 -19.36
CA CYS A 157 5.18 -26.84 -18.45
C CYS A 157 4.11 -26.05 -19.20
N LEU A 158 4.54 -25.28 -20.21
CA LEU A 158 3.65 -24.42 -20.98
C LEU A 158 2.61 -25.26 -21.73
N HIS A 159 3.06 -26.33 -22.39
CA HIS A 159 2.15 -27.26 -23.07
C HIS A 159 1.08 -27.79 -22.09
N TRP A 160 1.52 -28.35 -20.96
CA TRP A 160 0.61 -28.87 -19.94
C TRP A 160 -0.36 -27.80 -19.38
N LEU A 161 0.10 -26.57 -19.16
CA LEU A 161 -0.76 -25.48 -18.71
C LEU A 161 -1.81 -25.08 -19.76
N GLN A 162 -1.52 -25.26 -21.05
CA GLN A 162 -2.43 -24.92 -22.15
C GLN A 162 -3.41 -26.06 -22.48
N THR A 163 -3.01 -27.31 -22.28
CA THR A 163 -3.80 -28.49 -22.68
C THR A 163 -4.59 -29.14 -21.55
N ASP A 164 -3.98 -29.27 -20.37
CA ASP A 164 -4.52 -30.09 -19.28
C ASP A 164 -5.23 -29.26 -18.20
N ILE A 165 -5.03 -27.94 -18.19
CA ILE A 165 -5.63 -27.04 -17.20
C ILE A 165 -6.84 -26.34 -17.79
N PRO A 166 -8.02 -26.44 -17.15
CA PRO A 166 -9.18 -25.65 -17.55
C PRO A 166 -8.85 -24.16 -17.53
N HIS A 167 -9.16 -23.44 -18.60
CA HIS A 167 -8.83 -22.02 -18.76
C HIS A 167 -9.30 -21.15 -17.58
N ALA A 168 -10.52 -21.40 -17.09
CA ALA A 168 -11.07 -20.69 -15.93
C ALA A 168 -10.21 -20.89 -14.66
N LEU A 169 -9.66 -22.07 -14.46
CA LEU A 169 -8.84 -22.41 -13.30
C LEU A 169 -7.46 -21.78 -13.37
N LEU A 170 -6.83 -21.77 -14.56
CA LEU A 170 -5.54 -21.13 -14.80
C LEU A 170 -5.56 -19.68 -14.31
N TRP A 171 -6.57 -18.91 -14.71
CA TRP A 171 -6.71 -17.49 -14.41
C TRP A 171 -7.32 -17.16 -13.05
N GLN A 172 -7.69 -18.18 -12.27
CA GLN A 172 -8.13 -18.04 -10.87
C GLN A 172 -7.03 -18.39 -9.87
N ASN A 173 -5.92 -18.99 -10.33
CA ASN A 173 -4.83 -19.43 -9.47
C ASN A 173 -3.56 -18.57 -9.67
N PRO A 174 -3.15 -17.76 -8.68
CA PRO A 174 -1.94 -16.93 -8.72
C PRO A 174 -0.66 -17.65 -9.13
N THR A 175 -0.45 -18.86 -8.63
CA THR A 175 0.78 -19.63 -8.90
C THR A 175 0.78 -20.14 -10.33
N LEU A 176 -0.36 -20.61 -10.84
CA LEU A 176 -0.44 -21.08 -12.23
C LEU A 176 -0.24 -19.93 -13.21
N VAL A 177 -0.84 -18.76 -12.96
CA VAL A 177 -0.63 -17.55 -13.79
C VAL A 177 0.85 -17.16 -13.81
N THR A 178 1.50 -17.07 -12.65
CA THR A 178 2.91 -16.65 -12.60
C THR A 178 3.84 -17.65 -13.28
N VAL A 179 3.60 -18.97 -13.12
CA VAL A 179 4.36 -20.00 -13.84
C VAL A 179 4.11 -19.96 -15.34
N TYR A 180 2.87 -19.74 -15.78
CA TYR A 180 2.51 -19.59 -17.20
C TYR A 180 3.28 -18.43 -17.85
N LEU A 181 3.20 -17.25 -17.24
CA LEU A 181 3.87 -16.05 -17.75
C LEU A 181 5.40 -16.22 -17.76
N ARG A 182 5.97 -16.80 -16.71
CA ARG A 182 7.40 -17.10 -16.68
C ARG A 182 7.78 -18.09 -17.78
N ALA A 183 6.99 -19.15 -17.99
CA ALA A 183 7.27 -20.17 -18.99
C ALA A 183 7.33 -19.58 -20.40
N LEU A 184 6.44 -18.64 -20.76
CA LEU A 184 6.50 -17.91 -22.04
C LEU A 184 7.84 -17.19 -22.23
N GLY A 185 8.29 -16.45 -21.20
CA GLY A 185 9.57 -15.75 -21.25
C GLY A 185 10.77 -16.68 -21.33
N GLU A 186 10.79 -17.77 -20.54
CA GLU A 186 11.90 -18.72 -20.53
C GLU A 186 12.02 -19.55 -21.82
N ILE A 187 10.94 -19.71 -22.60
CA ILE A 187 11.02 -20.32 -23.95
C ILE A 187 11.31 -19.31 -25.06
N GLY A 188 11.44 -18.01 -24.74
CA GLY A 188 11.72 -16.94 -25.69
C GLY A 188 10.49 -16.33 -26.37
N ASP A 189 9.26 -16.68 -25.97
CA ASP A 189 8.03 -16.08 -26.52
C ASP A 189 7.68 -14.75 -25.83
N ILE A 190 8.51 -13.74 -26.09
CA ILE A 190 8.40 -12.40 -25.47
C ILE A 190 7.12 -11.69 -25.94
N ASN A 191 6.76 -11.83 -27.22
CA ASN A 191 5.54 -11.22 -27.77
C ASN A 191 4.28 -11.86 -27.17
N GLY A 192 4.23 -13.19 -27.09
CA GLY A 192 3.14 -13.92 -26.43
C GLY A 192 3.03 -13.56 -24.95
N LEU A 193 4.16 -13.40 -24.24
CA LEU A 193 4.18 -12.92 -22.86
C LEU A 193 3.53 -11.52 -22.73
N ILE A 194 3.99 -10.54 -23.51
CA ILE A 194 3.48 -9.16 -23.46
C ILE A 194 1.99 -9.12 -23.81
N TRP A 195 1.60 -9.82 -24.87
CA TRP A 195 0.20 -9.89 -25.28
C TRP A 195 -0.67 -10.56 -24.21
N THR A 196 -0.20 -11.65 -23.60
CA THR A 196 -0.93 -12.36 -22.54
C THR A 196 -1.17 -11.46 -21.33
N VAL A 197 -0.16 -10.71 -20.88
CA VAL A 197 -0.32 -9.77 -19.76
C VAL A 197 -1.37 -8.71 -20.09
N LYS A 198 -1.41 -8.23 -21.35
CA LYS A 198 -2.40 -7.25 -21.79
C LYS A 198 -3.81 -7.83 -21.90
N SER A 199 -3.97 -8.97 -22.57
CA SER A 199 -5.28 -9.59 -22.85
C SER A 199 -5.96 -10.12 -21.59
N HIS A 200 -5.16 -10.50 -20.58
CA HIS A 200 -5.67 -11.04 -19.31
C HIS A 200 -5.49 -10.06 -18.13
N GLN A 201 -5.26 -8.77 -18.40
CA GLN A 201 -5.04 -7.76 -17.37
C GLN A 201 -6.14 -7.75 -16.31
N SER A 202 -7.41 -7.87 -16.72
CA SER A 202 -8.55 -7.85 -15.78
C SER A 202 -8.58 -9.08 -14.86
N GLN A 203 -8.23 -10.25 -15.38
CA GLN A 203 -8.18 -11.50 -14.63
C GLN A 203 -7.02 -11.47 -13.64
N ILE A 204 -5.84 -11.01 -14.08
CA ILE A 204 -4.66 -10.84 -13.22
C ILE A 204 -4.98 -9.85 -12.09
N GLN A 205 -5.68 -8.74 -12.38
CA GLN A 205 -6.11 -7.78 -11.36
C GLN A 205 -7.11 -8.36 -10.35
N ARG A 206 -8.05 -9.21 -10.79
CA ARG A 206 -9.05 -9.85 -9.92
C ARG A 206 -8.44 -10.85 -8.92
N LEU A 207 -7.23 -11.34 -9.15
CA LEU A 207 -6.53 -12.17 -8.18
C LEU A 207 -6.26 -11.43 -6.86
N GLY A 208 -6.36 -10.10 -6.84
CA GLY A 208 -6.34 -9.28 -5.63
C GLY A 208 -4.96 -9.19 -4.95
N ASP A 209 -3.94 -9.82 -5.54
CA ASP A 209 -2.57 -9.82 -5.04
C ASP A 209 -1.70 -8.90 -5.90
N SER A 210 -1.29 -7.77 -5.31
CA SER A 210 -0.42 -6.81 -5.97
C SER A 210 0.92 -7.44 -6.40
N ILE A 211 1.34 -8.53 -5.75
CA ILE A 211 2.59 -9.20 -6.07
C ILE A 211 2.47 -9.94 -7.40
N VAL A 212 1.33 -10.58 -7.71
CA VAL A 212 1.13 -11.27 -9.00
C VAL A 212 1.19 -10.29 -10.17
N ILE A 213 0.54 -9.13 -10.05
CA ILE A 213 0.58 -8.07 -11.07
C ILE A 213 2.03 -7.61 -11.28
N ASN A 214 2.76 -7.37 -10.18
CA ASN A 214 4.14 -6.92 -10.26
C ASN A 214 5.11 -8.01 -10.74
N LEU A 215 4.80 -9.29 -10.52
CA LEU A 215 5.54 -10.41 -11.12
C LEU A 215 5.29 -10.53 -12.63
N ALA A 216 4.05 -10.34 -13.07
CA ALA A 216 3.75 -10.29 -14.50
C ALA A 216 4.56 -9.17 -15.18
N ARG A 217 4.62 -7.99 -14.56
CA ARG A 217 5.47 -6.87 -15.01
C ARG A 217 6.96 -7.21 -14.95
N LEU A 218 7.42 -7.86 -13.88
CA LEU A 218 8.81 -8.28 -13.74
C LEU A 218 9.23 -9.17 -14.91
N TYR A 219 8.42 -10.18 -15.25
CA TYR A 219 8.73 -11.07 -16.37
C TYR A 219 8.73 -10.30 -17.69
N VAL A 220 7.71 -9.48 -17.95
CA VAL A 220 7.67 -8.63 -19.14
C VAL A 220 8.95 -7.79 -19.25
N PHE A 221 9.30 -7.03 -18.20
CA PHE A 221 10.45 -6.13 -18.22
C PHE A 221 11.78 -6.87 -18.29
N ALA A 222 11.96 -7.96 -17.54
CA ALA A 222 13.19 -8.72 -17.54
C ALA A 222 13.44 -9.39 -18.89
N PHE A 223 12.44 -10.05 -19.48
CA PHE A 223 12.60 -10.71 -20.78
C PHE A 223 12.61 -9.73 -21.97
N SER A 224 12.15 -8.49 -21.78
CA SER A 224 12.22 -7.44 -22.81
C SER A 224 13.37 -6.44 -22.62
N GLY A 225 14.33 -6.71 -21.74
CA GLY A 225 15.54 -5.88 -21.57
C GLY A 225 15.35 -4.56 -20.83
N GLN A 226 14.26 -4.39 -20.07
CA GLN A 226 13.90 -3.14 -19.39
C GLN A 226 14.52 -3.07 -17.98
N VAL A 227 15.85 -2.95 -17.94
CA VAL A 227 16.65 -3.03 -16.70
C VAL A 227 16.22 -2.01 -15.64
N GLN A 228 15.94 -0.77 -16.05
CA GLN A 228 15.56 0.29 -15.11
C GLN A 228 14.22 0.01 -14.44
N GLU A 229 13.26 -0.55 -15.18
CA GLU A 229 11.93 -0.90 -14.69
C GLU A 229 11.97 -2.12 -13.77
N VAL A 230 12.84 -3.09 -14.05
CA VAL A 230 13.13 -4.20 -13.13
C VAL A 230 13.70 -3.65 -11.81
N GLN A 231 14.65 -2.71 -11.86
CA GLN A 231 15.19 -2.06 -10.66
C GLN A 231 14.11 -1.26 -9.90
N LYS A 232 13.22 -0.55 -10.61
CA LYS A 232 12.09 0.16 -10.01
C LYS A 232 11.16 -0.80 -9.27
N LEU A 233 10.84 -1.96 -9.84
CA LEU A 233 10.03 -2.98 -9.15
C LEU A 233 10.68 -3.43 -7.85
N PHE A 234 11.97 -3.75 -7.87
CA PHE A 234 12.68 -4.22 -6.66
C PHE A 234 12.91 -3.14 -5.60
N THR A 235 12.84 -1.87 -5.97
CA THR A 235 12.94 -0.74 -5.02
C THR A 235 11.58 -0.24 -4.52
N SER A 236 10.47 -0.68 -5.13
CA SER A 236 9.11 -0.24 -4.78
C SER A 236 8.20 -1.41 -4.35
N THR A 237 7.71 -2.21 -5.30
CA THR A 237 6.63 -3.18 -5.07
C THR A 237 7.13 -4.60 -4.77
N LEU A 238 8.33 -4.96 -5.22
CA LEU A 238 8.95 -6.27 -5.05
C LEU A 238 10.18 -6.25 -4.11
N THR A 239 10.29 -5.25 -3.24
CA THR A 239 11.34 -5.13 -2.21
C THR A 239 11.43 -6.35 -1.29
N ILE A 240 10.33 -7.08 -1.19
CA ILE A 240 10.18 -8.31 -0.42
C ILE A 240 11.08 -9.45 -0.91
N TYR A 241 11.50 -9.46 -2.18
CA TYR A 241 12.26 -10.58 -2.76
C TYR A 241 13.69 -10.68 -2.19
N PRO A 242 14.23 -11.90 -2.00
CA PRO A 242 15.62 -12.08 -1.60
C PRO A 242 16.59 -11.47 -2.61
N GLN A 243 17.69 -10.88 -2.13
CA GLN A 243 18.69 -10.20 -2.98
C GLN A 243 19.18 -11.10 -4.14
N ASN A 244 19.44 -12.37 -3.87
CA ASN A 244 19.87 -13.35 -4.88
C ASN A 244 18.85 -13.50 -6.02
N VAL A 245 17.56 -13.50 -5.70
CA VAL A 245 16.49 -13.57 -6.71
C VAL A 245 16.39 -12.26 -7.48
N GLN A 246 16.56 -11.11 -6.80
CA GLN A 246 16.60 -9.81 -7.48
C GLN A 246 17.77 -9.74 -8.47
N THR A 247 18.96 -10.17 -8.05
CA THR A 247 20.17 -10.24 -8.90
C THR A 247 19.96 -11.15 -10.10
N PHE A 248 19.31 -12.31 -9.94
CA PHE A 248 18.97 -13.21 -11.05
C PHE A 248 18.09 -12.52 -12.10
N TRP A 249 17.04 -11.81 -11.68
CA TRP A 249 16.15 -11.10 -12.62
C TRP A 249 16.80 -9.85 -13.23
N LEU A 250 17.67 -9.15 -12.50
CA LEU A 250 18.48 -8.07 -13.06
C LEU A 250 19.46 -8.60 -14.11
N ALA A 251 20.12 -9.73 -13.85
CA ALA A 251 20.97 -10.39 -14.83
C ALA A 251 20.19 -10.80 -16.08
N THR A 252 18.95 -11.30 -15.89
CA THR A 252 18.03 -11.60 -17.00
C THR A 252 17.79 -10.37 -17.88
N ALA A 253 17.47 -9.25 -17.25
CA ALA A 253 17.19 -8.00 -17.94
C ALA A 253 18.42 -7.45 -18.68
N GLU A 254 19.60 -7.51 -18.06
CA GLU A 254 20.85 -7.10 -18.69
C GLU A 254 21.17 -7.96 -19.92
N MET A 255 21.00 -9.29 -19.82
CA MET A 255 21.19 -10.18 -20.98
C MET A 255 20.21 -9.86 -22.11
N ALA A 256 18.92 -9.69 -21.80
CA ALA A 256 17.90 -9.35 -22.78
C ALA A 256 18.10 -7.95 -23.41
N ALA A 257 18.76 -7.04 -22.70
CA ALA A 257 19.15 -5.72 -23.20
C ALA A 257 20.42 -5.73 -24.09
N GLY A 258 21.02 -6.90 -24.33
CA GLY A 258 22.26 -7.05 -25.10
C GLY A 258 23.54 -7.00 -24.24
N ASN A 259 23.45 -6.74 -22.94
CA ASN A 259 24.60 -6.68 -22.02
C ASN A 259 24.96 -8.07 -21.44
N GLN A 260 25.19 -9.06 -22.32
CA GLN A 260 25.41 -10.46 -21.90
C GLN A 260 26.51 -10.64 -20.85
N GLN A 261 27.67 -9.99 -21.03
CA GLN A 261 28.80 -10.10 -20.10
C GLN A 261 28.45 -9.59 -18.69
N LYS A 262 27.74 -8.46 -18.61
CA LYS A 262 27.29 -7.88 -17.34
C LYS A 262 26.28 -8.80 -16.65
N GLY A 263 25.32 -9.33 -17.41
CA GLY A 263 24.39 -10.33 -16.90
C GLY A 263 25.10 -11.57 -16.36
N TYR A 264 26.09 -12.10 -17.10
CA TYR A 264 26.87 -13.27 -16.66
C TYR A 264 27.63 -13.00 -15.36
N HIS A 265 28.29 -11.84 -15.25
CA HIS A 265 28.98 -11.45 -14.02
C HIS A 265 28.01 -11.38 -12.83
N LEU A 266 26.82 -10.80 -13.01
CA LEU A 266 25.79 -10.76 -11.96
C LEU A 266 25.39 -12.17 -11.50
N LEU A 267 25.20 -13.13 -12.41
CA LEU A 267 24.87 -14.51 -12.05
C LEU A 267 25.98 -15.16 -11.22
N LEU A 268 27.26 -14.91 -11.51
CA LEU A 268 28.39 -15.45 -10.76
C LEU A 268 28.47 -14.91 -9.33
N THR A 269 27.94 -13.71 -9.06
CA THR A 269 27.90 -13.16 -7.69
C THR A 269 26.89 -13.86 -6.78
N ILE A 270 25.95 -14.63 -7.36
CA ILE A 270 24.92 -15.30 -6.59
C ILE A 270 25.52 -16.55 -5.93
N GLN A 271 25.80 -16.45 -4.64
CA GLN A 271 26.12 -17.60 -3.80
C GLN A 271 24.83 -18.05 -3.12
N GLU A 272 24.25 -19.16 -3.56
CA GLU A 272 22.98 -19.66 -3.08
C GLU A 272 23.06 -21.18 -2.86
N LYS A 273 22.25 -21.72 -1.94
CA LYS A 273 22.11 -23.17 -1.68
C LYS A 273 20.72 -23.70 -2.08
N ASP A 274 19.94 -22.84 -2.71
CA ASP A 274 18.61 -23.12 -3.23
C ASP A 274 18.71 -23.81 -4.59
N VAL A 275 18.33 -25.09 -4.61
CA VAL A 275 18.34 -25.96 -5.79
C VAL A 275 17.54 -25.35 -6.96
N SER A 276 16.42 -24.66 -6.68
CA SER A 276 15.60 -24.04 -7.73
C SER A 276 16.31 -22.89 -8.40
N LEU A 277 17.01 -22.04 -7.62
CA LEU A 277 17.70 -20.88 -8.17
C LEU A 277 18.97 -21.34 -8.90
N GLU A 278 19.73 -22.28 -8.32
CA GLU A 278 20.89 -22.89 -8.97
C GLU A 278 20.54 -23.49 -10.33
N THR A 279 19.45 -24.28 -10.40
CA THR A 279 18.99 -24.88 -11.66
C THR A 279 18.58 -23.81 -12.68
N ALA A 280 17.95 -22.73 -12.23
CA ALA A 280 17.60 -21.60 -13.10
C ALA A 280 18.83 -20.84 -13.61
N ILE A 281 19.85 -20.63 -12.76
CA ILE A 281 21.13 -20.01 -13.14
C ILE A 281 21.86 -20.89 -14.16
N ALA A 282 21.99 -22.20 -13.89
CA ALA A 282 22.64 -23.14 -14.80
C ALA A 282 21.95 -23.20 -16.17
N GLN A 283 20.62 -23.22 -16.19
CA GLN A 283 19.84 -23.12 -17.42
C GLN A 283 20.14 -21.81 -18.16
N ARG A 284 20.15 -20.68 -17.45
CA ARG A 284 20.38 -19.36 -18.04
C ARG A 284 21.78 -19.20 -18.62
N VAL A 285 22.78 -19.77 -17.97
CA VAL A 285 24.17 -19.77 -18.45
C VAL A 285 24.33 -20.65 -19.69
N SER A 286 23.71 -21.83 -19.70
CA SER A 286 23.79 -22.74 -20.85
C SER A 286 22.95 -22.29 -22.05
N GLN A 287 21.85 -21.58 -21.80
CA GLN A 287 20.94 -21.04 -22.81
C GLN A 287 20.64 -19.57 -22.50
N PRO A 288 21.52 -18.64 -22.94
CA PRO A 288 21.33 -17.22 -22.68
C PRO A 288 20.10 -16.68 -23.42
N ILE A 289 19.45 -15.69 -22.80
CA ILE A 289 18.29 -15.02 -23.40
C ILE A 289 18.77 -14.21 -24.62
N PRO A 290 18.09 -14.31 -25.78
CA PRO A 290 18.41 -13.50 -26.95
C PRO A 290 18.11 -12.02 -26.69
N GLN A 291 18.72 -11.14 -27.49
CA GLN A 291 18.44 -9.71 -27.39
C GLN A 291 16.96 -9.44 -27.76
N ALA A 292 16.29 -8.67 -26.91
CA ALA A 292 14.85 -8.46 -27.03
C ALA A 292 14.47 -7.60 -28.24
N ASP A 293 15.26 -6.57 -28.53
CA ASP A 293 14.96 -5.60 -29.59
C ASP A 293 14.88 -6.23 -30.99
N GLU A 294 15.58 -7.33 -31.22
CA GLU A 294 15.54 -8.08 -32.49
C GLU A 294 14.21 -8.84 -32.69
N ASN A 295 13.50 -9.13 -31.59
CA ASN A 295 12.34 -10.03 -31.59
C ASN A 295 11.01 -9.34 -31.24
N LEU A 296 11.04 -8.09 -30.75
CA LEU A 296 9.84 -7.37 -30.34
C LEU A 296 9.07 -6.80 -31.54
N THR A 297 7.79 -7.15 -31.66
CA THR A 297 6.90 -6.52 -32.65
C THR A 297 6.54 -5.09 -32.26
N ILE A 298 6.13 -4.27 -33.23
CA ILE A 298 5.66 -2.89 -33.01
C ILE A 298 4.50 -2.85 -31.99
N GLU A 299 3.57 -3.80 -32.07
CA GLU A 299 2.46 -3.90 -31.12
C GLU A 299 2.95 -4.22 -29.70
N SER A 300 3.89 -5.18 -29.56
CA SER A 300 4.51 -5.49 -28.28
C SER A 300 5.25 -4.29 -27.68
N GLN A 301 5.93 -3.49 -28.51
CA GLN A 301 6.59 -2.26 -28.05
C GLN A 301 5.58 -1.22 -27.53
N ARG A 302 4.43 -1.05 -28.19
CA ARG A 302 3.35 -0.17 -27.72
C ARG A 302 2.77 -0.65 -26.38
N ILE A 303 2.46 -1.94 -26.28
CA ILE A 303 1.94 -2.54 -25.03
C ILE A 303 2.98 -2.40 -23.91
N LEU A 304 4.26 -2.67 -24.19
CA LEU A 304 5.34 -2.52 -23.24
C LEU A 304 5.42 -1.08 -22.72
N HIS A 305 5.31 -0.08 -23.59
CA HIS A 305 5.25 1.32 -23.20
C HIS A 305 4.07 1.61 -22.25
N THR A 306 2.89 1.07 -22.53
CA THR A 306 1.74 1.18 -21.61
C THR A 306 2.01 0.53 -20.26
N ILE A 307 2.59 -0.67 -20.21
CA ILE A 307 2.91 -1.36 -18.95
C ILE A 307 3.94 -0.56 -18.13
N LYS A 308 4.91 0.10 -18.79
CA LYS A 308 5.85 1.02 -18.13
C LYS A 308 5.16 2.23 -17.52
N GLN A 309 4.25 2.85 -18.27
CA GLN A 309 3.46 3.97 -17.79
C GLN A 309 2.58 3.57 -16.59
N ASP A 310 1.93 2.41 -16.67
CA ASP A 310 1.10 1.86 -15.57
C ASP A 310 1.93 1.68 -14.29
N LEU A 311 3.15 1.12 -14.39
CA LEU A 311 4.05 0.99 -13.24
C LEU A 311 4.40 2.36 -12.65
N GLN A 312 4.76 3.33 -13.50
CA GLN A 312 5.14 4.67 -13.04
C GLN A 312 3.96 5.37 -12.34
N GLN A 313 2.75 5.23 -12.88
CA GLN A 313 1.54 5.78 -12.27
C GLN A 313 1.22 5.10 -10.92
N GLU A 314 1.43 3.78 -10.80
CA GLU A 314 1.26 3.07 -9.53
C GLU A 314 2.25 3.53 -8.46
N ILE A 315 3.52 3.75 -8.84
CA ILE A 315 4.54 4.30 -7.94
C ILE A 315 4.15 5.72 -7.49
N ASN A 316 3.68 6.55 -8.42
CA ASN A 316 3.37 7.95 -8.16
C ASN A 316 2.10 8.15 -7.32
N TYR A 317 1.07 7.32 -7.52
CA TYR A 317 -0.28 7.57 -6.99
C TYR A 317 -0.83 6.43 -6.13
N GLY A 318 -0.26 5.23 -6.21
CA GLY A 318 -0.79 4.04 -5.56
C GLY A 318 -0.81 4.15 -4.03
N SER A 319 0.14 4.90 -3.46
CA SER A 319 0.32 5.10 -2.02
C SER A 319 -0.45 6.31 -1.44
N ALA A 320 -1.23 7.03 -2.25
CA ALA A 320 -2.07 8.11 -1.75
C ALA A 320 -3.03 7.59 -0.67
N ILE A 321 -2.99 8.22 0.51
CA ILE A 321 -3.75 7.80 1.71
C ILE A 321 -3.40 6.36 2.13
N SER A 322 -2.12 6.00 2.13
CA SER A 322 -1.65 4.72 2.64
C SER A 322 -0.62 4.89 3.73
N ILE A 323 -0.64 3.99 4.72
CA ILE A 323 0.40 3.88 5.75
C ILE A 323 1.58 3.15 5.11
N ALA A 324 2.38 3.87 4.33
CA ALA A 324 3.60 3.37 3.74
C ALA A 324 4.80 4.07 4.40
N PRO A 325 5.77 3.34 4.97
CA PRO A 325 7.00 3.95 5.44
C PRO A 325 7.82 4.40 4.23
N THR A 326 7.60 5.63 3.77
CA THR A 326 8.49 6.31 2.84
C THR A 326 9.59 7.02 3.64
N LYS A 327 10.70 7.38 2.97
CA LYS A 327 11.72 8.27 3.53
C LYS A 327 11.12 9.67 3.69
N ALA A 328 10.37 9.88 4.77
CA ALA A 328 9.61 11.10 5.06
C ALA A 328 10.15 11.79 6.31
N TYR A 329 11.41 12.19 6.25
CA TYR A 329 12.13 12.71 7.42
C TYR A 329 11.46 13.95 7.99
N LEU A 330 10.93 14.85 7.14
CA LEU A 330 10.32 16.09 7.62
C LEU A 330 8.95 15.84 8.24
N THR A 331 8.17 14.91 7.70
CA THR A 331 6.94 14.45 8.33
C THR A 331 7.21 13.94 9.75
N TYR A 332 8.19 13.05 9.91
CA TYR A 332 8.55 12.52 11.22
C TYR A 332 9.12 13.59 12.16
N SER A 333 9.89 14.56 11.64
CA SER A 333 10.36 15.71 12.42
C SER A 333 9.21 16.58 12.92
N LEU A 334 8.19 16.84 12.09
CA LEU A 334 6.99 17.58 12.53
C LEU A 334 6.20 16.80 13.57
N MET A 335 6.08 15.48 13.42
CA MET A 335 5.46 14.62 14.45
C MET A 335 6.22 14.69 15.77
N ALA A 336 7.56 14.62 15.73
CA ALA A 336 8.41 14.74 16.91
C ALA A 336 8.28 16.12 17.57
N ALA A 337 8.21 17.20 16.78
CA ALA A 337 8.00 18.55 17.29
C ALA A 337 6.65 18.69 18.01
N ASN A 338 5.56 18.17 17.43
CA ASN A 338 4.24 18.15 18.07
C ASN A 338 4.25 17.37 19.40
N LEU A 339 4.90 16.21 19.43
CA LEU A 339 5.05 15.43 20.67
C LEU A 339 5.85 16.17 21.74
N LEU A 340 6.93 16.86 21.35
CA LEU A 340 7.75 17.66 22.26
C LEU A 340 6.95 18.81 22.87
N VAL A 341 6.19 19.55 22.05
CA VAL A 341 5.35 20.66 22.51
C VAL A 341 4.23 20.15 23.42
N PHE A 342 3.58 19.04 23.07
CA PHE A 342 2.57 18.42 23.92
C PHE A 342 3.12 17.95 25.27
N PHE A 343 4.35 17.45 25.30
CA PHE A 343 5.03 17.15 26.56
C PHE A 343 5.24 18.41 27.41
N LEU A 344 5.57 19.56 26.80
CA LEU A 344 5.66 20.84 27.52
C LEU A 344 4.31 21.30 28.08
N GLU A 345 3.20 21.10 27.35
CA GLU A 345 1.84 21.37 27.85
C GLU A 345 1.53 20.54 29.10
N MET A 346 1.93 19.26 29.12
CA MET A 346 1.77 18.39 30.29
C MET A 346 2.51 18.93 31.52
N GLN A 347 3.72 19.48 31.32
CA GLN A 347 4.55 19.99 32.42
C GLN A 347 4.07 21.35 32.96
N GLN A 348 3.45 22.19 32.13
CA GLN A 348 3.16 23.59 32.49
C GLN A 348 1.75 23.84 33.05
N GLY A 349 0.94 22.80 33.24
CA GLY A 349 -0.41 22.94 33.81
C GLY A 349 -1.45 21.99 33.23
N GLY A 350 -1.08 21.19 32.23
CA GLY A 350 -1.88 20.13 31.64
C GLY A 350 -2.46 20.48 30.26
N THR A 351 -2.60 19.46 29.42
CA THR A 351 -2.96 19.58 27.99
C THR A 351 -4.41 19.99 27.73
N GLN A 352 -5.23 20.07 28.78
CA GLN A 352 -6.64 20.50 28.71
C GLN A 352 -6.90 21.80 29.48
N ASN A 353 -5.84 22.44 29.97
CA ASN A 353 -5.91 23.72 30.66
C ASN A 353 -5.79 24.86 29.65
N LEU A 354 -6.86 25.63 29.47
CA LEU A 354 -6.91 26.72 28.48
C LEU A 354 -5.91 27.84 28.80
N GLU A 355 -5.65 28.12 30.07
CA GLU A 355 -4.65 29.13 30.48
C GLU A 355 -3.23 28.67 30.13
N THR A 356 -2.96 27.37 30.27
CA THR A 356 -1.67 26.80 29.84
C THR A 356 -1.48 26.95 28.32
N LEU A 357 -2.50 26.62 27.53
CA LEU A 357 -2.46 26.77 26.07
C LEU A 357 -2.34 28.25 25.67
N TYR A 358 -3.07 29.15 26.34
CA TYR A 358 -2.98 30.58 26.13
C TYR A 358 -1.54 31.10 26.32
N ARG A 359 -0.93 30.79 27.47
CA ARG A 359 0.46 31.17 27.78
C ARG A 359 1.49 30.57 26.83
N LEU A 360 1.25 29.35 26.36
CA LEU A 360 2.15 28.65 25.45
C LEU A 360 2.03 29.10 24.00
N GLY A 361 1.08 29.97 23.68
CA GLY A 361 0.96 30.55 22.34
C GLY A 361 -0.20 30.04 21.50
N ALA A 362 -1.32 29.66 22.12
CA ALA A 362 -2.54 29.43 21.38
C ALA A 362 -2.92 30.68 20.58
N ALA A 363 -3.54 30.48 19.42
CA ALA A 363 -3.97 31.56 18.56
C ALA A 363 -5.21 32.20 19.19
N VAL A 364 -5.05 33.45 19.62
CA VAL A 364 -6.13 34.30 20.09
C VAL A 364 -6.19 35.51 19.17
N PRO A 365 -7.29 35.72 18.42
CA PRO A 365 -7.38 36.78 17.43
C PRO A 365 -7.03 38.16 18.01
N GLY A 366 -7.57 38.51 19.17
CA GLY A 366 -7.27 39.78 19.84
C GLY A 366 -5.77 40.00 20.05
N GLU A 367 -5.07 39.03 20.63
CA GLU A 367 -3.63 39.11 20.89
C GLU A 367 -2.79 39.16 19.60
N ILE A 368 -3.21 38.42 18.57
CA ILE A 368 -2.54 38.45 17.25
C ILE A 368 -2.55 39.87 16.69
N PHE A 369 -3.69 40.56 16.76
CA PHE A 369 -3.82 41.95 16.29
C PHE A 369 -3.25 42.99 17.28
N SER A 370 -3.06 42.61 18.55
CA SER A 370 -2.44 43.45 19.58
C SER A 370 -0.91 43.31 19.69
N GLY A 371 -0.27 42.61 18.75
CA GLY A 371 1.20 42.56 18.64
C GLY A 371 1.85 41.20 18.89
N GLU A 372 1.07 40.12 18.94
CA GLU A 372 1.58 38.76 19.16
C GLU A 372 1.42 37.83 17.92
N PRO A 373 1.94 38.21 16.72
CA PRO A 373 1.74 37.44 15.49
C PRO A 373 2.45 36.08 15.51
N TRP A 374 3.40 35.88 16.41
CA TRP A 374 4.07 34.60 16.62
C TRP A 374 3.09 33.48 17.01
N ARG A 375 1.94 33.84 17.60
CA ARG A 375 0.84 32.92 17.91
C ARG A 375 0.30 32.18 16.69
N ILE A 376 0.38 32.80 15.50
CA ILE A 376 -0.02 32.17 14.24
C ILE A 376 0.82 30.94 13.96
N LEU A 377 2.11 30.96 14.32
CA LEU A 377 3.01 29.82 14.13
C LEU A 377 2.87 28.82 15.29
N THR A 378 2.96 29.27 16.54
CA THR A 378 3.02 28.38 17.72
C THR A 378 1.74 27.57 17.91
N ALA A 379 0.58 28.14 17.60
CA ALA A 379 -0.71 27.46 17.72
C ALA A 379 -0.81 26.18 16.87
N ASN A 380 -0.05 26.08 15.76
CA ASN A 380 -0.02 24.87 14.93
C ASN A 380 0.61 23.66 15.64
N PHE A 381 1.32 23.87 16.76
CA PHE A 381 1.99 22.78 17.50
C PHE A 381 1.31 22.43 18.82
N LEU A 382 0.38 23.27 19.30
CA LEU A 382 -0.34 23.06 20.55
C LEU A 382 -1.57 22.15 20.35
N HIS A 383 -1.95 21.35 21.34
CA HIS A 383 -3.06 20.40 21.22
C HIS A 383 -3.87 20.23 22.51
N TYR A 384 -5.19 20.42 22.41
CA TYR A 384 -6.13 20.13 23.49
C TYR A 384 -6.35 18.62 23.75
N GLY A 385 -5.49 18.00 24.57
CA GLY A 385 -5.63 16.62 25.07
C GLY A 385 -5.19 15.49 24.12
N TYR A 386 -5.10 14.27 24.67
CA TYR A 386 -4.49 13.11 24.00
C TYR A 386 -5.15 12.69 22.69
N ILE A 387 -6.48 12.75 22.61
CA ILE A 387 -7.21 12.37 21.39
C ILE A 387 -6.90 13.35 20.26
N HIS A 388 -6.76 14.63 20.59
CA HIS A 388 -6.50 15.67 19.59
C HIS A 388 -5.09 15.55 19.01
N ILE A 389 -4.06 15.36 19.83
CA ILE A 389 -2.72 15.08 19.29
C ILE A 389 -2.68 13.75 18.54
N GLY A 390 -3.33 12.71 19.06
CA GLY A 390 -3.37 11.39 18.41
C GLY A 390 -3.95 11.44 17.00
N SER A 391 -5.06 12.16 16.80
CA SER A 391 -5.67 12.33 15.47
C SER A 391 -4.80 13.15 14.51
N ASN A 392 -4.12 14.20 15.00
CA ASN A 392 -3.21 14.99 14.19
C ASN A 392 -1.97 14.21 13.77
N LEU A 393 -1.35 13.46 14.69
CA LEU A 393 -0.21 12.61 14.38
C LEU A 393 -0.58 11.50 13.39
N LEU A 394 -1.79 10.92 13.52
CA LEU A 394 -2.30 9.95 12.55
C LEU A 394 -2.51 10.60 11.17
N GLY A 395 -3.10 11.79 11.11
CA GLY A 395 -3.28 12.55 9.87
C GLY A 395 -1.95 12.86 9.18
N LEU A 396 -0.97 13.36 9.95
CA LEU A 396 0.40 13.58 9.48
C LEU A 396 1.03 12.30 8.96
N TRP A 397 0.90 11.19 9.70
CA TRP A 397 1.50 9.92 9.32
C TRP A 397 0.90 9.31 8.04
N ILE A 398 -0.39 9.53 7.78
CA ILE A 398 -1.07 9.03 6.58
C ILE A 398 -0.79 9.93 5.35
N LEU A 399 -0.84 11.25 5.50
CA LEU A 399 -0.78 12.18 4.37
C LEU A 399 0.62 12.73 4.12
N GLY A 400 1.36 13.02 5.19
CA GLY A 400 2.68 13.63 5.13
C GLY A 400 3.67 12.88 4.25
N PRO A 401 3.86 11.56 4.42
CA PRO A 401 4.87 10.81 3.69
C PRO A 401 4.62 10.78 2.17
N TYR A 402 3.35 10.80 1.74
CA TYR A 402 2.97 10.86 0.33
C TYR A 402 3.26 12.24 -0.27
N VAL A 403 2.86 13.31 0.41
CA VAL A 403 3.07 14.68 -0.08
C VAL A 403 4.56 15.03 -0.07
N GLU A 404 5.32 14.62 0.95
CA GLU A 404 6.78 14.80 1.02
C GLU A 404 7.52 14.03 -0.08
N PHE A 405 7.12 12.79 -0.35
CA PHE A 405 7.66 12.01 -1.47
C PHE A 405 7.42 12.69 -2.81
N PHE A 406 6.20 13.21 -3.05
CA PHE A 406 5.82 13.75 -4.35
C PHE A 406 6.37 15.16 -4.60
N LEU A 407 6.35 16.04 -3.59
CA LEU A 407 6.78 17.42 -3.72
C LEU A 407 8.26 17.62 -3.37
N GLY A 408 8.85 16.74 -2.58
CA GLY A 408 10.15 16.94 -1.93
C GLY A 408 10.05 17.83 -0.70
N GLY A 409 11.11 17.84 0.10
CA GLY A 409 11.06 18.36 1.48
C GLY A 409 10.69 19.84 1.63
N ILE A 410 11.37 20.76 0.93
CA ILE A 410 11.11 22.20 1.08
C ILE A 410 9.68 22.56 0.67
N ARG A 411 9.18 22.00 -0.44
CA ARG A 411 7.84 22.27 -0.94
C ARG A 411 6.76 21.69 -0.04
N TYR A 412 7.00 20.52 0.54
CA TYR A 412 6.16 19.95 1.58
C TYR A 412 6.02 20.89 2.79
N LEU A 413 7.13 21.44 3.30
CA LEU A 413 7.08 22.41 4.40
C LEU A 413 6.35 23.69 4.03
N ILE A 414 6.55 24.21 2.82
CA ILE A 414 5.82 25.38 2.32
C ILE A 414 4.31 25.11 2.36
N VAL A 415 3.87 23.98 1.78
CA VAL A 415 2.45 23.60 1.79
C VAL A 415 1.92 23.49 3.23
N TYR A 416 2.65 22.82 4.11
CA TYR A 416 2.26 22.63 5.51
C TYR A 416 2.08 23.97 6.25
N PHE A 417 3.12 24.80 6.26
CA PHE A 417 3.11 26.06 7.01
C PHE A 417 2.18 27.11 6.38
N VAL A 418 2.15 27.25 5.04
CA VAL A 418 1.22 28.17 4.38
C VAL A 418 -0.23 27.79 4.68
N SER A 419 -0.55 26.50 4.71
CA SER A 419 -1.91 26.05 5.00
C SER A 419 -2.29 26.30 6.46
N GLY A 420 -1.43 25.92 7.42
CA GLY A 420 -1.68 26.13 8.84
C GLY A 420 -1.73 27.60 9.23
N MET A 421 -0.66 28.35 8.93
CA MET A 421 -0.56 29.76 9.27
C MET A 421 -1.59 30.59 8.50
N GLY A 422 -1.83 30.28 7.22
CA GLY A 422 -2.82 30.97 6.39
C GLY A 422 -4.25 30.78 6.92
N ALA A 423 -4.60 29.55 7.32
CA ALA A 423 -5.90 29.27 7.93
C ALA A 423 -6.08 30.00 9.26
N ILE A 424 -5.08 29.97 10.14
CA ILE A 424 -5.15 30.68 11.44
C ILE A 424 -5.25 32.19 11.23
N SER A 425 -4.48 32.75 10.29
CA SER A 425 -4.54 34.17 9.95
C SER A 425 -5.93 34.56 9.45
N LEU A 426 -6.50 33.76 8.54
CA LEU A 426 -7.84 34.01 7.99
C LEU A 426 -8.91 33.90 9.08
N PHE A 427 -8.83 32.86 9.93
CA PHE A 427 -9.71 32.70 11.08
C PHE A 427 -9.64 33.91 12.02
N ALA A 428 -8.43 34.38 12.36
CA ALA A 428 -8.25 35.52 13.24
C ALA A 428 -8.90 36.79 12.69
N VAL A 429 -8.73 37.06 11.39
CA VAL A 429 -9.38 38.19 10.70
C VAL A 429 -10.90 38.10 10.83
N PHE A 430 -11.49 36.95 10.48
CA PHE A 430 -12.95 36.75 10.57
C PHE A 430 -13.47 36.84 12.00
N ALA A 431 -12.77 36.26 12.97
CA ALA A 431 -13.16 36.29 14.37
C ALA A 431 -13.20 37.72 14.92
N ILE A 432 -12.24 38.59 14.56
CA ILE A 432 -12.27 40.01 14.92
C ILE A 432 -13.49 40.71 14.30
N PHE A 433 -13.76 40.48 13.01
CA PHE A 433 -14.92 41.10 12.34
C PHE A 433 -16.26 40.68 12.96
N LEU A 434 -16.35 39.47 13.49
CA LEU A 434 -17.56 38.93 14.14
C LEU A 434 -17.64 39.24 15.65
N GLY A 435 -16.67 39.98 16.21
CA GLY A 435 -16.63 40.29 17.64
C GLY A 435 -16.22 39.10 18.53
N GLN A 436 -15.62 38.06 17.95
CA GLN A 436 -15.18 36.82 18.60
C GLN A 436 -13.67 36.84 18.89
N GLY A 437 -13.13 38.01 19.28
CA GLY A 437 -11.68 38.21 19.43
C GLY A 437 -10.98 37.33 20.47
N ASN A 438 -11.74 36.72 21.38
CA ASN A 438 -11.22 35.94 22.51
C ASN A 438 -11.27 34.42 22.28
N GLU A 439 -11.65 33.96 21.08
CA GLU A 439 -11.65 32.53 20.78
C GLU A 439 -10.21 31.98 20.74
N LEU A 440 -10.00 30.83 21.39
CA LEU A 440 -8.70 30.17 21.48
C LEU A 440 -8.65 29.00 20.50
N LEU A 441 -7.69 29.05 19.57
CA LEU A 441 -7.46 28.03 18.56
C LEU A 441 -6.09 27.37 18.72
N VAL A 442 -6.05 26.04 18.64
CA VAL A 442 -4.82 25.23 18.68
C VAL A 442 -4.96 24.04 17.72
N GLY A 443 -3.83 23.53 17.24
CA GLY A 443 -3.75 22.26 16.53
C GLY A 443 -3.10 22.37 15.15
N ALA A 444 -2.47 21.27 14.74
CA ALA A 444 -1.91 21.12 13.40
C ALA A 444 -2.97 20.84 12.32
N SER A 445 -4.25 20.77 12.68
CA SER A 445 -5.29 20.19 11.83
C SER A 445 -5.51 20.96 10.53
N ALA A 446 -5.41 22.30 10.56
CA ALA A 446 -5.48 23.11 9.35
C ALA A 446 -4.31 22.84 8.38
N ALA A 447 -3.10 22.64 8.90
CA ALA A 447 -1.94 22.27 8.10
C ALA A 447 -2.10 20.87 7.48
N ILE A 448 -2.66 19.93 8.23
CA ILE A 448 -2.98 18.57 7.75
C ILE A 448 -4.08 18.61 6.69
N MET A 449 -5.11 19.43 6.85
CA MET A 449 -6.10 19.68 5.80
C MET A 449 -5.46 20.31 4.56
N GLY A 450 -4.42 21.12 4.73
CA GLY A 450 -3.54 21.54 3.65
C GLY A 450 -2.85 20.39 2.90
N LEU A 451 -2.33 19.40 3.63
CA LEU A 451 -1.76 18.18 3.03
C LEU A 451 -2.82 17.34 2.31
N MET A 452 -4.06 17.33 2.81
CA MET A 452 -5.20 16.73 2.09
C MET A 452 -5.48 17.47 0.77
N GLY A 453 -5.44 18.80 0.79
CA GLY A 453 -5.59 19.64 -0.39
C GLY A 453 -4.46 19.45 -1.41
N ALA A 454 -3.23 19.29 -0.92
CA ALA A 454 -2.09 18.94 -1.75
C ALA A 454 -2.26 17.56 -2.41
N THR A 455 -2.69 16.57 -1.64
CA THR A 455 -3.00 15.22 -2.13
C THR A 455 -4.07 15.27 -3.22
N PHE A 456 -5.16 16.01 -3.00
CA PHE A 456 -6.20 16.24 -4.00
C PHE A 456 -5.62 16.83 -5.29
N MET A 457 -4.84 17.91 -5.19
CA MET A 457 -4.29 18.59 -6.35
C MET A 457 -3.27 17.72 -7.13
N ILE A 458 -2.45 16.94 -6.43
CA ILE A 458 -1.52 15.97 -7.04
C ILE A 458 -2.29 14.92 -7.84
N LEU A 459 -3.35 14.35 -7.26
CA LEU A 459 -4.16 13.31 -7.92
C LEU A 459 -5.00 13.88 -9.07
N TRP A 460 -5.56 15.09 -8.91
CA TRP A 460 -6.25 15.81 -9.98
C TRP A 460 -5.33 16.03 -11.17
N ARG A 461 -4.09 16.44 -10.93
CA ARG A 461 -3.08 16.57 -11.99
C ARG A 461 -2.81 15.22 -12.66
N GLY A 462 -2.60 14.16 -11.89
CA GLY A 462 -2.37 12.80 -12.43
C GLY A 462 -3.52 12.31 -13.30
N TRP A 463 -4.76 12.55 -12.87
CA TRP A 463 -5.94 12.22 -13.66
C TRP A 463 -6.02 13.06 -14.96
N ARG A 464 -5.88 14.39 -14.86
CA ARG A 464 -6.12 15.29 -15.99
C ARG A 464 -4.98 15.37 -17.01
N GLN A 465 -3.73 15.33 -16.53
CA GLN A 465 -2.55 15.50 -17.39
C GLN A 465 -1.94 14.16 -17.80
N GLU A 466 -1.93 13.17 -16.90
CA GLU A 466 -1.31 11.85 -17.16
C GLU A 466 -2.35 10.78 -17.54
N GLN A 467 -3.65 11.11 -17.55
CA GLN A 467 -4.75 10.17 -17.80
C GLN A 467 -4.69 8.91 -16.92
N SER A 468 -4.15 9.09 -15.70
CA SER A 468 -3.94 7.99 -14.76
C SER A 468 -5.26 7.56 -14.12
N LYS A 469 -5.66 6.31 -14.38
CA LYS A 469 -6.84 5.69 -13.75
C LYS A 469 -6.65 5.54 -12.23
N ILE A 470 -5.45 5.17 -11.80
CA ILE A 470 -5.12 5.05 -10.37
C ILE A 470 -5.28 6.40 -9.68
N ALA A 471 -4.82 7.48 -10.31
CA ALA A 471 -4.98 8.83 -9.76
C ALA A 471 -6.46 9.22 -9.65
N GLN A 472 -7.27 8.87 -10.65
CA GLN A 472 -8.71 9.11 -10.64
C GLN A 472 -9.43 8.35 -9.50
N GLU A 473 -9.15 7.06 -9.34
CA GLU A 473 -9.73 6.23 -8.27
C GLU A 473 -9.36 6.76 -6.88
N ARG A 474 -8.09 7.13 -6.69
CA ARG A 474 -7.62 7.73 -5.43
C ARG A 474 -8.22 9.11 -5.20
N LEU A 475 -8.40 9.91 -6.26
CA LEU A 475 -9.02 11.23 -6.16
C LEU A 475 -10.47 11.13 -5.70
N GLN A 476 -11.24 10.14 -6.19
CA GLN A 476 -12.61 9.90 -5.73
C GLN A 476 -12.64 9.57 -4.23
N LEU A 477 -11.71 8.73 -3.77
CA LEU A 477 -11.58 8.43 -2.34
C LEU A 477 -11.23 9.68 -1.52
N VAL A 478 -10.25 10.49 -1.96
CA VAL A 478 -9.89 11.76 -1.32
C VAL A 478 -11.09 12.71 -1.27
N ALA A 479 -11.81 12.85 -2.39
CA ALA A 479 -12.99 13.71 -2.48
C ALA A 479 -14.08 13.26 -1.50
N LEU A 480 -14.34 11.96 -1.41
CA LEU A 480 -15.26 11.39 -0.42
C LEU A 480 -14.82 11.71 1.01
N ILE A 481 -13.53 11.54 1.34
CA ILE A 481 -13.00 11.85 2.68
C ILE A 481 -13.17 13.34 3.00
N ILE A 482 -12.86 14.23 2.04
CA ILE A 482 -13.07 15.67 2.20
C ILE A 482 -14.55 15.98 2.43
N SER A 483 -15.46 15.38 1.65
CA SER A 483 -16.91 15.59 1.83
C SER A 483 -17.40 15.13 3.20
N LEU A 484 -16.92 13.97 3.67
CA LEU A 484 -17.26 13.47 5.01
C LEU A 484 -16.69 14.37 6.12
N GLN A 485 -15.47 14.89 5.94
CA GLN A 485 -14.86 15.82 6.89
C GLN A 485 -15.67 17.12 6.98
N ILE A 486 -16.05 17.70 5.84
CA ILE A 486 -16.88 18.92 5.81
C ILE A 486 -18.22 18.69 6.50
N LEU A 487 -18.88 17.56 6.23
CA LEU A 487 -20.14 17.21 6.88
C LEU A 487 -19.98 17.10 8.41
N PHE A 488 -18.88 16.48 8.85
CA PHE A 488 -18.56 16.35 10.27
C PHE A 488 -18.29 17.71 10.94
N ASP A 489 -17.49 18.56 10.30
CA ASP A 489 -17.13 19.90 10.81
C ASP A 489 -18.38 20.78 10.97
N VAL A 490 -19.31 20.73 10.02
CA VAL A 490 -20.58 21.49 10.09
C VAL A 490 -21.52 20.91 11.15
N SER A 491 -21.46 19.60 11.42
CA SER A 491 -22.34 18.93 12.38
C SER A 491 -21.91 19.14 13.85
N LEU A 492 -20.67 19.53 14.10
CA LEU A 492 -20.12 19.71 15.45
C LEU A 492 -19.74 21.16 15.70
N ALA A 493 -20.57 21.87 16.47
CA ALA A 493 -20.38 23.30 16.80
C ALA A 493 -19.02 23.67 17.46
N LYS A 494 -18.23 22.69 17.91
CA LYS A 494 -16.91 22.90 18.54
C LYS A 494 -15.73 22.74 17.59
N VAL A 495 -15.95 22.40 16.31
CA VAL A 495 -14.88 22.21 15.32
C VAL A 495 -14.85 23.41 14.37
N SER A 496 -13.67 24.00 14.18
CA SER A 496 -13.50 25.16 13.30
C SER A 496 -13.58 24.74 11.82
N PHE A 497 -14.80 24.67 11.29
CA PHE A 497 -15.05 24.48 9.85
C PHE A 497 -14.22 25.45 9.01
N LEU A 498 -14.19 26.73 9.39
CA LEU A 498 -13.44 27.76 8.68
C LEU A 498 -11.94 27.45 8.63
N GLY A 499 -11.34 27.02 9.76
CA GLY A 499 -9.92 26.67 9.81
C GLY A 499 -9.56 25.49 8.93
N HIS A 500 -10.35 24.41 8.99
CA HIS A 500 -10.12 23.21 8.16
C HIS A 500 -10.34 23.50 6.67
N PHE A 501 -11.41 24.21 6.33
CA PHE A 501 -11.72 24.56 4.95
C PHE A 501 -10.66 25.52 4.36
N ALA A 502 -10.25 26.54 5.11
CA ALA A 502 -9.18 27.44 4.69
C ALA A 502 -7.87 26.69 4.47
N GLY A 503 -7.50 25.80 5.42
CA GLY A 503 -6.31 24.96 5.30
C GLY A 503 -6.32 24.12 4.01
N LEU A 504 -7.45 23.46 3.72
CA LEU A 504 -7.65 22.71 2.48
C LEU A 504 -7.42 23.57 1.22
N ILE A 505 -8.02 24.76 1.18
CA ILE A 505 -7.90 25.68 0.03
C ILE A 505 -6.46 26.17 -0.14
N PHE A 506 -5.80 26.60 0.93
CA PHE A 506 -4.39 27.00 0.87
C PHE A 506 -3.48 25.86 0.41
N GLY A 507 -3.76 24.62 0.84
CA GLY A 507 -3.06 23.42 0.38
C GLY A 507 -3.23 23.18 -1.12
N ILE A 508 -4.45 23.30 -1.64
CA ILE A 508 -4.74 23.18 -3.08
C ILE A 508 -3.99 24.26 -3.88
N LEU A 509 -4.12 25.52 -3.47
CA LEU A 509 -3.55 26.66 -4.18
C LEU A 509 -2.01 26.63 -4.18
N SER A 510 -1.40 26.43 -3.01
CA SER A 510 0.06 26.35 -2.89
C SER A 510 0.62 25.20 -3.72
N THR A 511 -0.02 24.02 -3.68
CA THR A 511 0.39 22.87 -4.48
C THR A 511 0.20 23.12 -5.97
N PHE A 512 -0.91 23.73 -6.38
CA PHE A 512 -1.16 24.10 -7.77
C PHE A 512 -0.06 25.01 -8.32
N ILE A 513 0.29 26.07 -7.58
CA ILE A 513 1.38 27.01 -7.94
C ILE A 513 2.72 26.27 -8.06
N ILE A 514 3.06 25.42 -7.08
CA ILE A 514 4.30 24.63 -7.10
C ILE A 514 4.38 23.72 -8.34
N LEU A 515 3.29 23.05 -8.68
CA LEU A 515 3.22 22.16 -9.83
C LEU A 515 3.31 22.92 -11.18
N LEU A 516 2.76 24.13 -11.26
CA LEU A 516 2.90 25.00 -12.42
C LEU A 516 4.35 25.45 -12.65
N ILE A 517 5.04 25.91 -11.59
CA ILE A 517 6.42 26.38 -11.67
C ILE A 517 7.36 25.27 -12.16
N ASN A 518 7.18 24.04 -11.66
CA ASN A 518 7.99 22.89 -12.08
C ASN A 518 7.83 22.53 -13.55
N LYS A 519 6.61 22.60 -14.07
CA LYS A 519 6.35 22.32 -15.49
C LYS A 519 7.13 23.27 -16.40
N ASN A 520 7.24 24.54 -16.01
CA ASN A 520 7.97 25.53 -16.78
C ASN A 520 9.49 25.32 -16.73
N LYS A 521 10.05 24.92 -15.58
CA LYS A 521 11.49 24.61 -15.48
C LYS A 521 11.90 23.46 -16.40
N ASN A 522 11.17 22.35 -16.39
CA ASN A 522 11.48 21.20 -17.24
C ASN A 522 11.33 21.54 -18.74
N LYS A 523 10.39 22.42 -19.10
CA LYS A 523 10.21 22.87 -20.49
C LYS A 523 11.38 23.74 -20.96
N ILE A 524 11.92 24.60 -20.09
CA ILE A 524 13.06 25.49 -20.40
C ILE A 524 14.36 24.67 -20.54
N GLU A 525 14.60 23.70 -19.66
CA GLU A 525 15.78 22.81 -19.77
C GLU A 525 15.78 21.97 -21.05
N ILE A 526 14.62 21.51 -21.52
CA ILE A 526 14.50 20.78 -22.80
C ILE A 526 14.77 21.69 -24.01
N ILE A 527 14.40 22.97 -23.93
CA ILE A 527 14.63 23.94 -25.00
C ILE A 527 16.12 24.32 -25.06
N ASN A 528 16.80 24.40 -23.92
CA ASN A 528 18.22 24.79 -23.85
C ASN A 528 19.20 23.64 -24.16
N ASN A 529 18.73 22.38 -24.16
CA ASN A 529 19.53 21.18 -24.49
C ASN A 529 19.24 20.63 -25.90
N ARG A 530 18.59 21.41 -26.76
CA ARG A 530 18.49 21.19 -28.21
C ARG A 530 19.21 22.32 -28.92
#